data_AF-X1RWQ2-F1
#
_entry.id   AF-X1RWQ2-F1
#
_cell.length_a   1.000
_cell.length_b   1.000
_cell.length_c   1.000
_cell.angle_alpha   90.00
_cell.angle_beta   90.00
_cell.angle_gamma   90.00
#
_symmetry.space_group_name_H-M   'P 1'
#
loop_
_entity.id
_entity.type
_entity.pdbx_description
1 polymer ?
#
loop_
_entity_poly.entity_id
_entity_poly.type
_entity_poly.pdbx_seq_one_letter_code
_entity_poly.pdbx_strand_id
1 'polypeptide(L)'
;PRVTVLEGKEARIAIQRAIHYISGYTEPNRPSDEPEPKHDSLIKGIELQLIPNLTPDDKNILLVVDFELSEVIGFEERKYKGKYPYSIPQTKVVSTKTHRLVPDGKTLLIGGLKITTLFKKEPRAPLLSKLPVIGKAFRSNAKIKDHKMLLILVKPIINPQQKASKILRGEADSEEHIKSLARQLEKKLNPPAEPK
;
A
#
# COMPACT_ATOMS: atom_id res chain seq x y z
N PRO A 1 8.71 6.84 -1.44
CA PRO A 1 9.55 5.67 -1.83
C PRO A 1 9.65 5.62 -3.36
N ARG A 2 10.76 5.12 -3.91
CA ARG A 2 10.93 4.91 -5.36
C ARG A 2 11.40 3.48 -5.57
N VAL A 3 10.86 2.84 -6.60
CA VAL A 3 11.26 1.49 -7.01
C VAL A 3 11.37 1.46 -8.52
N THR A 4 12.35 0.71 -9.02
CA THR A 4 12.53 0.42 -10.44
C THR A 4 12.19 -1.05 -10.64
N VAL A 5 11.40 -1.35 -11.65
CA VAL A 5 10.92 -2.69 -11.93
C VAL A 5 10.85 -2.90 -13.44
N LEU A 6 10.96 -4.16 -13.87
CA LEU A 6 10.79 -4.54 -15.26
C LEU A 6 9.30 -4.58 -15.63
N GLU A 7 9.03 -4.45 -16.92
CA GLU A 7 7.68 -4.62 -17.47
C GLU A 7 7.10 -6.00 -17.10
N GLY A 8 5.83 -6.01 -16.69
CA GLY A 8 5.09 -7.20 -16.30
C GLY A 8 5.57 -7.84 -14.99
N LYS A 9 6.55 -7.25 -14.29
CA LYS A 9 7.04 -7.77 -13.00
C LYS A 9 6.44 -7.01 -11.84
N GLU A 10 6.19 -7.74 -10.75
CA GLU A 10 5.71 -7.16 -9.50
C GLU A 10 6.84 -6.45 -8.76
N ALA A 11 6.56 -5.25 -8.26
CA ALA A 11 7.36 -4.60 -7.24
C ALA A 11 6.53 -4.44 -5.96
N ARG A 12 7.14 -4.74 -4.82
CA ARG A 12 6.52 -4.56 -3.50
C ARG A 12 7.36 -3.63 -2.65
N ILE A 13 6.70 -2.66 -2.03
CA ILE A 13 7.27 -1.76 -1.04
C ILE A 13 6.46 -1.92 0.24
N ALA A 14 7.10 -2.35 1.33
CA ALA A 14 6.49 -2.43 2.64
C ALA A 14 7.30 -1.62 3.63
N ILE A 15 6.65 -0.70 4.36
CA ILE A 15 7.23 0.03 5.48
C ILE A 15 6.36 -0.25 6.68
N GLN A 16 6.82 -1.15 7.52
CA GLN A 16 6.03 -1.75 8.58
C GLN A 16 6.77 -1.69 9.91
N ARG A 17 5.98 -1.67 10.99
CA ARG A 17 6.47 -1.72 12.37
C ARG A 17 5.60 -2.68 13.16
N ALA A 18 6.24 -3.56 13.90
CA ALA A 18 5.58 -4.41 14.89
C ALA A 18 5.32 -3.63 16.19
N ILE A 19 4.14 -3.81 16.77
CA ILE A 19 3.80 -3.41 18.13
C ILE A 19 3.55 -4.68 18.93
N HIS A 20 4.32 -4.86 19.99
CA HIS A 20 4.15 -5.97 20.92
C HIS A 20 3.16 -5.57 22.02
N TYR A 21 2.27 -6.49 22.39
CA TYR A 21 1.28 -6.29 23.44
C TYR A 21 1.00 -7.59 24.18
N ILE A 22 0.43 -7.50 25.38
CA ILE A 22 -0.05 -8.67 26.13
C ILE A 22 -1.46 -8.98 25.63
N SER A 23 -1.63 -10.09 24.93
CA SER A 23 -2.92 -10.50 24.34
C SER A 23 -3.80 -11.28 25.31
N GLY A 24 -3.24 -11.74 26.43
CA GLY A 24 -3.95 -12.49 27.46
C GLY A 24 -3.00 -13.18 28.41
N TYR A 25 -3.49 -14.21 29.09
CA TYR A 25 -2.71 -15.00 30.03
C TYR A 25 -3.02 -16.49 29.87
N THR A 26 -2.07 -17.35 30.27
CA THR A 26 -2.28 -18.80 30.37
C THR A 26 -2.87 -19.13 31.75
N GLU A 27 -3.86 -20.02 31.77
CA GLU A 27 -4.45 -20.50 33.02
C GLU A 27 -3.41 -21.35 33.78
N PRO A 28 -3.09 -21.03 35.03
CA PRO A 28 -2.13 -21.78 35.82
C PRO A 28 -2.69 -23.15 36.23
N ASN A 29 -1.81 -24.15 36.37
CA ASN A 29 -2.20 -25.51 36.77
C ASN A 29 -2.66 -25.59 38.23
N ARG A 30 -2.24 -24.65 39.08
CA ARG A 30 -2.64 -24.56 40.49
C ARG A 30 -3.24 -23.18 40.78
N PRO A 31 -4.29 -23.08 41.62
CA PRO A 31 -4.91 -21.79 41.96
C PRO A 31 -3.97 -20.78 42.64
N SER A 32 -2.89 -21.25 43.27
CA SER A 32 -1.88 -20.42 43.94
C SER A 32 -0.89 -19.74 43.00
N ASP A 33 -0.75 -20.25 41.78
CA ASP A 33 0.30 -19.81 40.88
C ASP A 33 -0.15 -18.58 40.10
N GLU A 34 0.79 -17.68 39.80
CA GLU A 34 0.48 -16.53 38.96
C GLU A 34 0.34 -16.97 37.48
N PRO A 35 -0.64 -16.41 36.75
CA PRO A 35 -0.84 -16.75 35.35
C PRO A 35 0.27 -16.13 34.50
N GLU A 36 0.75 -16.87 33.51
CA GLU A 36 1.83 -16.41 32.61
C GLU A 36 1.28 -15.49 31.51
N PRO A 37 1.90 -14.34 31.22
CA PRO A 37 1.45 -13.43 30.16
C PRO A 37 1.69 -14.03 28.77
N LYS A 38 0.70 -13.88 27.89
CA LYS A 38 0.82 -14.19 26.47
C LYS A 38 1.15 -12.91 25.71
N HIS A 39 2.24 -12.95 24.96
CA HIS A 39 2.66 -11.85 24.09
C HIS A 39 2.21 -12.10 22.67
N ASP A 40 1.73 -11.05 22.01
CA ASP A 40 1.40 -11.05 20.60
C ASP A 40 1.93 -9.77 19.94
N SER A 41 1.98 -9.78 18.61
CA SER A 41 2.53 -8.70 17.81
C SER A 41 1.57 -8.29 16.72
N LEU A 42 1.34 -6.99 16.59
CA LEU A 42 0.53 -6.42 15.55
C LEU A 42 1.38 -5.59 14.60
N ILE A 43 1.29 -5.87 13.30
CA ILE A 43 2.01 -5.12 12.27
C ILE A 43 1.13 -3.97 11.80
N LYS A 44 1.69 -2.75 11.89
CA LYS A 44 1.11 -1.55 11.27
C LYS A 44 2.08 -0.98 10.26
N GLY A 45 1.56 -0.25 9.28
CA GLY A 45 2.39 0.36 8.26
C GLY A 45 1.70 0.45 6.92
N ILE A 46 2.51 0.72 5.90
CA ILE A 46 2.06 0.78 4.52
C ILE A 46 2.61 -0.39 3.73
N GLU A 47 1.80 -0.88 2.81
CA GLU A 47 2.18 -1.83 1.78
C GLU A 47 1.70 -1.31 0.43
N LEU A 48 2.57 -1.36 -0.56
CA LEU A 48 2.30 -0.97 -1.93
C LEU A 48 2.86 -2.04 -2.85
N GLN A 49 1.98 -2.70 -3.60
CA GLN A 49 2.33 -3.59 -4.69
C GLN A 49 1.96 -2.93 -6.01
N LEU A 50 2.83 -3.06 -7.00
CA LEU A 50 2.60 -2.51 -8.33
C LEU A 50 3.11 -3.42 -9.43
N ILE A 51 2.40 -3.42 -10.55
CA ILE A 51 2.79 -4.14 -11.78
C ILE A 51 2.61 -3.18 -12.96
N PRO A 52 3.70 -2.73 -13.60
CA PRO A 52 3.62 -1.88 -14.78
C PRO A 52 3.63 -2.70 -16.07
N ASN A 53 2.80 -2.30 -17.04
CA ASN A 53 2.87 -2.76 -18.43
C ASN A 53 2.96 -1.54 -19.34
N LEU A 54 3.87 -1.55 -20.31
CA LEU A 54 4.02 -0.44 -21.26
C LEU A 54 2.99 -0.57 -22.37
N THR A 55 2.49 0.56 -22.86
CA THR A 55 1.73 0.56 -24.11
C THR A 55 2.66 0.39 -25.31
N PRO A 56 2.18 -0.12 -26.46
CA PRO A 56 3.01 -0.31 -27.66
C PRO A 56 3.72 0.95 -28.16
N ASP A 57 3.18 2.13 -27.87
CA ASP A 57 3.74 3.42 -28.24
C ASP A 57 4.78 3.96 -27.24
N ASP A 58 5.06 3.25 -26.14
CA ASP A 58 5.97 3.64 -25.05
C ASP A 58 5.71 5.07 -24.51
N LYS A 59 4.45 5.52 -24.55
CA LYS A 59 4.01 6.83 -24.02
C LYS A 59 3.21 6.71 -22.73
N ASN A 60 2.58 5.55 -22.49
CA ASN A 60 1.75 5.32 -21.33
C ASN A 60 2.17 4.03 -20.62
N ILE A 61 1.87 3.97 -19.33
CA ILE A 61 2.07 2.81 -18.47
C ILE A 61 0.71 2.39 -17.95
N LEU A 62 0.26 1.19 -18.30
CA LEU A 62 -0.84 0.52 -17.62
C LEU A 62 -0.32 0.05 -16.27
N LEU A 63 -0.77 0.68 -15.20
CA LEU A 63 -0.31 0.40 -13.85
C LEU A 63 -1.41 -0.30 -13.06
N VAL A 64 -1.09 -1.50 -12.58
CA VAL A 64 -1.83 -2.17 -11.51
C VAL A 64 -1.25 -1.69 -10.20
N VAL A 65 -2.08 -1.16 -9.31
CA VAL A 65 -1.66 -0.71 -7.98
C VAL A 65 -2.56 -1.33 -6.94
N ASP A 66 -1.93 -2.01 -5.99
CA ASP A 66 -2.54 -2.52 -4.76
C ASP A 66 -1.88 -1.79 -3.59
N PHE A 67 -2.65 -1.05 -2.81
CA PHE A 67 -2.15 -0.29 -1.67
C PHE A 67 -2.94 -0.64 -0.42
N GLU A 68 -2.23 -0.80 0.69
CA GLU A 68 -2.79 -0.99 2.01
C GLU A 68 -2.08 -0.10 3.03
N LEU A 69 -2.87 0.55 3.88
CA LEU A 69 -2.41 1.22 5.10
C LEU A 69 -3.11 0.55 6.28
N SER A 70 -2.32 -0.02 7.18
CA SER A 70 -2.76 -0.56 8.46
C SER A 70 -2.34 0.38 9.59
N GLU A 71 -3.30 0.88 10.35
CA GLU A 71 -3.11 1.73 11.52
C GLU A 71 -3.63 1.03 12.78
N VAL A 72 -2.96 1.26 13.91
CA VAL A 72 -3.50 0.93 15.23
C VAL A 72 -4.15 2.19 15.78
N ILE A 73 -5.47 2.15 15.96
CA ILE A 73 -6.26 3.30 16.43
C ILE A 73 -6.39 3.34 17.95
N GLY A 74 -6.14 2.22 18.61
CA GLY A 74 -6.14 2.14 20.08
C GLY A 74 -5.96 0.72 20.58
N PHE A 75 -5.92 0.60 21.89
CA PHE A 75 -5.99 -0.67 22.61
C PHE A 75 -7.14 -0.58 23.60
N GLU A 76 -7.97 -1.61 23.61
CA GLU A 76 -8.98 -1.80 24.63
C GLU A 76 -8.36 -2.60 25.78
N GLU A 77 -8.20 -1.94 26.93
CA GLU A 77 -7.62 -2.56 28.11
C GLU A 77 -8.67 -3.40 28.87
N ARG A 78 -8.31 -4.64 29.15
CA ARG A 78 -9.12 -5.61 29.90
C ARG A 78 -8.29 -6.22 31.01
N LYS A 79 -8.96 -6.93 31.93
CA LYS A 79 -8.29 -7.62 33.03
C LYS A 79 -8.70 -9.08 33.09
N TYR A 80 -7.73 -9.96 32.97
CA TYR A 80 -7.91 -11.38 33.24
C TYR A 80 -8.05 -11.58 34.76
N LYS A 81 -9.10 -12.30 35.17
CA LYS A 81 -9.52 -12.49 36.57
C LYS A 81 -9.58 -11.18 37.39
N GLY A 82 -9.88 -10.04 36.76
CA GLY A 82 -9.97 -8.73 37.41
C GLY A 82 -8.65 -8.15 37.93
N LYS A 83 -7.51 -8.87 37.82
CA LYS A 83 -6.20 -8.47 38.34
C LYS A 83 -5.21 -8.14 37.22
N TYR A 84 -5.06 -9.02 36.23
CA TYR A 84 -3.94 -8.97 35.29
C TYR A 84 -4.31 -8.25 33.99
N PRO A 85 -3.68 -7.11 33.66
CA PRO A 85 -4.05 -6.32 32.49
C PRO A 85 -3.63 -7.01 31.18
N TYR A 86 -4.50 -6.97 30.17
CA TYR A 86 -4.20 -7.34 28.80
C TYR A 86 -4.92 -6.41 27.84
N SER A 87 -4.40 -6.31 26.62
CA SER A 87 -4.84 -5.34 25.63
C SER A 87 -5.42 -6.04 24.42
N ILE A 88 -6.54 -5.54 23.91
CA ILE A 88 -7.13 -5.97 22.64
C ILE A 88 -6.92 -4.83 21.64
N PRO A 89 -6.11 -5.02 20.58
CA PRO A 89 -5.85 -3.94 19.64
C PRO A 89 -7.08 -3.63 18.80
N GLN A 90 -7.29 -2.35 18.54
CA GLN A 90 -8.24 -1.87 17.54
C GLN A 90 -7.46 -1.34 16.34
N THR A 91 -7.74 -1.88 15.16
CA THR A 91 -7.07 -1.53 13.92
C THR A 91 -7.98 -0.86 12.94
N LYS A 92 -7.37 -0.09 12.04
CA LYS A 92 -8.01 0.50 10.89
C LYS A 92 -7.19 0.16 9.67
N VAL A 93 -7.83 -0.45 8.69
CA VAL A 93 -7.21 -0.79 7.41
C VAL A 93 -7.85 0.05 6.31
N VAL A 94 -7.01 0.62 5.47
CA VAL A 94 -7.41 1.35 4.26
C VAL A 94 -6.74 0.66 3.08
N SER A 95 -7.53 0.07 2.19
CA SER A 95 -7.00 -0.59 0.99
C SER A 95 -7.62 -0.03 -0.29
N THR A 96 -6.85 -0.04 -1.37
CA THR A 96 -7.33 0.30 -2.70
C THR A 96 -6.60 -0.51 -3.75
N LYS A 97 -7.36 -1.03 -4.72
CA LYS A 97 -6.84 -1.75 -5.87
C LYS A 97 -7.34 -1.11 -7.14
N THR A 98 -6.42 -0.70 -8.01
CA THR A 98 -6.76 0.02 -9.24
C THR A 98 -5.94 -0.43 -10.43
N HIS A 99 -6.53 -0.28 -11.61
CA HIS A 99 -5.91 -0.52 -12.90
C HIS A 99 -6.13 0.73 -13.74
N ARG A 100 -5.07 1.49 -14.01
CA ARG A 100 -5.17 2.79 -14.69
C ARG A 100 -4.02 2.99 -15.66
N LEU A 101 -4.35 3.63 -16.78
CA LEU A 101 -3.38 4.08 -17.76
C LEU A 101 -2.83 5.44 -17.32
N VAL A 102 -1.50 5.56 -17.22
CA VAL A 102 -0.81 6.77 -16.76
C VAL A 102 0.23 7.17 -17.79
N PRO A 103 0.21 8.39 -18.32
CA PRO A 103 1.25 8.84 -19.23
C PRO A 103 2.62 8.90 -18.54
N ASP A 104 3.69 8.65 -19.30
CA ASP A 104 5.06 8.73 -18.82
C ASP A 104 5.37 10.09 -18.17
N GLY A 105 5.92 10.05 -16.95
CA GLY A 105 6.27 11.25 -16.19
C GLY A 105 5.09 12.07 -15.68
N LYS A 106 3.84 11.61 -15.83
CA LYS A 106 2.65 12.24 -15.23
C LYS A 106 2.26 11.56 -13.91
N THR A 107 1.51 12.28 -13.09
CA THR A 107 1.08 11.81 -11.76
C THR A 107 -0.40 11.41 -11.81
N LEU A 108 -0.70 10.20 -11.36
CA LEU A 108 -2.05 9.70 -11.15
C LEU A 108 -2.44 9.85 -9.67
N LEU A 109 -3.63 10.41 -9.41
CA LEU A 109 -4.29 10.30 -8.12
C LEU A 109 -5.14 9.02 -8.11
N ILE A 110 -4.74 8.04 -7.30
CA ILE A 110 -5.41 6.73 -7.21
C ILE A 110 -6.64 6.79 -6.31
N GLY A 111 -6.59 7.64 -5.28
CA GLY A 111 -7.72 7.84 -4.36
C GLY A 111 -7.44 8.86 -3.27
N GLY A 112 -8.53 9.26 -2.61
CA GLY A 112 -8.55 10.14 -1.45
C GLY A 112 -9.55 9.64 -0.40
N LEU A 113 -9.08 9.25 0.79
CA LEU A 113 -9.96 8.83 1.88
C LEU A 113 -10.04 9.91 2.96
N LYS A 114 -11.24 10.42 3.25
CA LYS A 114 -11.50 11.32 4.38
C LYS A 114 -11.60 10.51 5.67
N ILE A 115 -10.52 10.49 6.44
CA ILE A 115 -10.43 9.89 7.77
C ILE A 115 -10.96 10.89 8.79
N THR A 116 -12.18 10.69 9.29
CA THR A 116 -12.68 11.47 10.45
C THR A 116 -12.35 10.70 11.71
N THR A 117 -11.49 11.27 12.57
CA THR A 117 -11.18 10.68 13.89
C THR A 117 -11.95 11.47 14.95
N LEU A 118 -12.85 10.81 15.68
CA LEU A 118 -13.60 11.43 16.78
C LEU A 118 -12.90 11.11 18.10
N PHE A 119 -12.11 12.05 18.63
CA PHE A 119 -11.62 11.96 20.01
C PHE A 119 -12.68 12.52 20.95
N LYS A 120 -13.35 11.66 21.73
CA LYS A 120 -14.14 12.10 22.90
C LYS A 120 -13.22 12.12 24.12
N LYS A 121 -12.62 13.27 24.43
CA LYS A 121 -11.97 13.51 25.71
C LYS A 121 -13.00 14.18 26.62
N GLU A 122 -13.48 13.48 27.64
CA GLU A 122 -14.30 14.06 28.70
C GLU A 122 -13.39 14.45 29.88
N PRO A 123 -12.92 15.71 29.98
CA PRO A 123 -12.29 16.17 31.20
C PRO A 123 -13.37 16.33 32.27
N ARG A 124 -13.56 15.31 33.13
CA ARG A 124 -14.28 15.48 34.39
C ARG A 124 -13.35 16.21 35.36
N ALA A 125 -13.66 17.47 35.68
CA ALA A 125 -13.08 18.12 36.86
C ALA A 125 -13.66 17.44 38.12
N PRO A 126 -12.83 16.78 38.96
CA PRO A 126 -13.32 16.14 40.16
C PRO A 126 -13.46 17.21 41.25
N LEU A 127 -14.67 17.78 41.42
CA LEU A 127 -15.31 18.12 42.73
C LEU A 127 -16.49 19.11 42.63
N LEU A 128 -16.63 19.91 41.58
CA LEU A 128 -17.66 20.98 41.52
C LEU A 128 -18.92 20.64 40.70
N SER A 129 -19.08 19.40 40.24
CA SER A 129 -20.15 19.01 39.31
C SER A 129 -21.53 18.76 39.95
N LYS A 130 -21.74 19.04 41.25
CA LYS A 130 -22.99 18.76 41.98
C LYS A 130 -23.91 19.97 42.24
N LEU A 131 -23.54 21.18 41.82
CA LEU A 131 -24.42 22.36 41.91
C LEU A 131 -25.14 22.59 40.56
N PRO A 132 -26.48 22.34 40.48
CA PRO A 132 -27.23 22.38 39.22
C PRO A 132 -27.26 23.77 38.56
N VAL A 133 -26.99 24.84 39.31
CA VAL A 133 -27.04 26.23 38.83
C VAL A 133 -25.71 26.72 38.24
N ILE A 134 -24.56 26.23 38.72
CA ILE A 134 -23.22 26.70 38.30
C ILE A 134 -22.49 25.65 37.42
N GLY A 135 -22.95 24.40 37.44
CA GLY A 135 -22.33 23.28 36.71
C GLY A 135 -22.40 23.36 35.18
N LYS A 136 -23.02 24.39 34.59
CA LYS A 136 -23.03 24.66 33.14
C LYS A 136 -21.82 25.49 32.69
N ALA A 137 -21.25 26.32 33.58
CA ALA A 137 -20.10 27.18 33.29
C ALA A 137 -18.74 26.43 33.28
N PHE A 138 -18.69 25.25 33.90
CA PHE A 138 -17.45 24.44 34.01
C PHE A 138 -17.43 23.20 33.08
N ARG A 139 -18.47 22.98 32.27
CA ARG A 139 -18.47 21.91 31.26
C ARG A 139 -17.73 22.37 30.00
N SER A 140 -16.41 22.29 30.02
CA SER A 140 -15.62 22.39 28.78
C SER A 140 -15.76 21.08 27.98
N ASN A 141 -16.74 21.04 27.09
CA ASN A 141 -16.88 19.97 26.10
C ASN A 141 -15.92 20.26 24.93
N ALA A 142 -14.63 19.96 25.08
CA ALA A 142 -13.69 20.03 23.97
C ALA A 142 -13.93 18.84 23.02
N LYS A 143 -14.80 19.01 22.02
CA LYS A 143 -14.93 18.08 20.89
C LYS A 143 -13.88 18.43 19.84
N ILE A 144 -12.71 17.79 19.89
CA ILE A 144 -11.69 17.92 18.84
C ILE A 144 -12.06 16.95 17.71
N LYS A 145 -12.49 17.49 16.57
CA LYS A 145 -12.71 16.72 15.34
C LYS A 145 -11.47 16.85 14.47
N ASP A 146 -10.66 15.79 14.40
CA ASP A 146 -9.54 15.74 13.46
C ASP A 146 -10.00 15.13 12.13
N HIS A 147 -9.96 15.95 11.08
CA HIS A 147 -10.13 15.51 9.70
C HIS A 147 -8.76 15.24 9.10
N LYS A 148 -8.42 13.96 8.90
CA LYS A 148 -7.23 13.54 8.16
C LYS A 148 -7.64 13.11 6.76
N MET A 149 -6.86 13.44 5.73
CA MET A 149 -7.12 12.99 4.36
C MET A 149 -5.88 12.26 3.85
N LEU A 150 -6.05 11.00 3.44
CA LEU A 150 -4.99 10.22 2.80
C LEU A 150 -5.10 10.39 1.30
N LEU A 151 -4.05 10.88 0.65
CA LEU A 151 -3.93 10.99 -0.81
C LEU A 151 -2.85 10.03 -1.30
N ILE A 152 -3.18 9.23 -2.32
CA ILE A 152 -2.24 8.27 -2.92
C ILE A 152 -1.90 8.76 -4.33
N LEU A 153 -0.68 9.26 -4.51
CA LEU A 153 -0.17 9.76 -5.78
C LEU A 153 0.93 8.85 -6.30
N VAL A 154 0.83 8.47 -7.58
CA VAL A 154 1.82 7.62 -8.24
C VAL A 154 2.29 8.28 -9.52
N LYS A 155 3.62 8.33 -9.71
CA LYS A 155 4.27 8.90 -10.88
C LYS A 155 5.21 7.86 -11.50
N PRO A 156 4.78 7.11 -12.53
CA PRO A 156 5.65 6.21 -13.25
C PRO A 156 6.58 7.00 -14.19
N ILE A 157 7.79 6.48 -14.40
CA ILE A 157 8.80 7.03 -15.31
C ILE A 157 9.42 5.88 -16.08
N ILE A 158 9.39 5.93 -17.41
CA ILE A 158 10.07 4.97 -18.27
C ILE A 158 11.56 5.30 -18.31
N ASN A 159 12.42 4.31 -18.10
CA ASN A 159 13.86 4.55 -18.09
C ASN A 159 14.39 4.80 -19.53
N PRO A 160 15.07 5.93 -19.82
CA PRO A 160 15.48 6.28 -21.19
C PRO A 160 16.40 5.27 -21.87
N GLN A 161 17.26 4.59 -21.11
CA GLN A 161 18.17 3.57 -21.63
C GLN A 161 17.42 2.35 -22.17
N GLN A 162 16.32 1.95 -21.51
CA GLN A 162 15.46 0.88 -22.01
C GLN A 162 14.76 1.33 -23.29
N LYS A 163 14.27 2.57 -23.34
CA LYS A 163 13.62 3.15 -24.51
C LYS A 163 14.55 3.15 -25.73
N ALA A 164 15.79 3.62 -25.56
CA ALA A 164 16.81 3.62 -26.62
C ALA A 164 17.15 2.20 -27.08
N SER A 165 17.38 1.26 -26.15
CA SER A 165 17.69 -0.13 -26.51
C SER A 165 16.56 -0.84 -27.26
N LYS A 166 15.29 -0.52 -26.94
CA LYS A 166 14.11 -1.11 -27.59
C LYS A 166 13.92 -0.55 -29.01
N ILE A 167 14.16 0.74 -29.21
CA ILE A 167 14.18 1.37 -30.55
C ILE A 167 15.26 0.74 -31.42
N LEU A 168 16.49 0.64 -30.92
CA LEU A 168 17.62 0.04 -31.65
C LEU A 168 17.38 -1.43 -32.01
N ARG A 169 16.76 -2.21 -31.11
CA ARG A 169 16.36 -3.60 -31.40
C ARG A 169 15.26 -3.68 -32.45
N GLY A 170 14.23 -2.83 -32.36
CA GLY A 170 13.14 -2.81 -33.33
C GLY A 170 13.60 -2.43 -34.75
N GLU A 171 14.54 -1.50 -34.87
CA GLU A 171 15.16 -1.14 -36.16
C GLU A 171 15.99 -2.30 -36.72
N ALA A 172 16.81 -2.95 -35.89
CA ALA A 172 17.61 -4.11 -36.30
C ALA A 172 16.75 -5.30 -36.76
N ASP A 173 15.70 -5.65 -36.01
CA ASP A 173 14.79 -6.75 -36.37
C ASP A 173 14.05 -6.45 -37.69
N SER A 174 13.67 -5.19 -37.91
CA SER A 174 13.02 -4.74 -39.15
C SER A 174 13.95 -4.84 -40.35
N GLU A 175 15.22 -4.43 -40.20
CA GLU A 175 16.22 -4.55 -41.26
C GLU A 175 16.51 -6.01 -41.64
N GLU A 176 16.67 -6.90 -40.65
CA GLU A 176 16.87 -8.33 -40.92
C GLU A 176 15.68 -8.93 -41.66
N HIS A 177 14.46 -8.55 -41.27
CA HIS A 177 13.25 -8.98 -41.95
C HIS A 177 13.25 -8.53 -43.42
N ILE A 178 13.54 -7.26 -43.71
CA ILE A 178 13.60 -6.73 -45.08
C ILE A 178 14.68 -7.45 -45.90
N LYS A 179 15.88 -7.65 -45.35
CA LYS A 179 16.97 -8.40 -46.02
C LYS A 179 16.57 -9.84 -46.32
N SER A 180 15.82 -10.48 -45.42
CA SER A 180 15.33 -11.84 -45.63
C SER A 180 14.30 -11.91 -46.78
N LEU A 181 13.38 -10.94 -46.88
CA LEU A 181 12.43 -10.86 -47.99
C LEU A 181 13.14 -10.62 -49.32
N ALA A 182 14.13 -9.71 -49.34
CA ALA A 182 14.90 -9.43 -50.55
C ALA A 182 15.61 -10.69 -51.07
N ARG A 183 16.25 -11.47 -50.19
CA ARG A 183 16.88 -12.75 -50.55
C ARG A 183 15.88 -13.79 -51.07
N GLN A 184 14.67 -13.85 -50.50
CA GLN A 184 13.61 -14.74 -50.98
C GLN A 184 13.11 -14.32 -52.37
N LEU A 185 12.99 -13.03 -52.64
CA LEU A 185 12.60 -12.49 -53.94
C LEU A 185 13.69 -12.76 -54.99
N GLU A 186 14.96 -12.52 -54.68
CA GLU A 186 16.08 -12.82 -55.59
C GLU A 186 16.13 -14.31 -55.94
N LYS A 187 15.95 -15.20 -54.96
CA LYS A 187 15.91 -16.65 -55.19
C LYS A 187 14.72 -17.09 -56.06
N LYS A 188 13.61 -16.36 -56.02
CA LYS A 188 12.44 -16.59 -56.90
C LYS A 188 12.63 -16.02 -58.30
N LEU A 189 13.32 -14.88 -58.42
CA LEU A 189 13.57 -14.21 -59.69
C LEU A 189 14.69 -14.88 -60.49
N ASN A 190 15.67 -15.49 -59.81
CA ASN A 190 16.78 -16.18 -60.45
C ASN A 190 16.92 -17.62 -59.89
N PRO A 191 16.00 -18.52 -60.25
CA PRO A 191 16.06 -19.91 -59.81
C PRO A 191 17.35 -20.57 -60.34
N PRO A 192 18.00 -21.42 -59.54
CA PRO A 192 19.19 -22.14 -60.00
C PRO A 192 18.87 -22.96 -61.24
N ALA A 193 19.74 -22.92 -62.25
CA ALA A 193 19.59 -23.68 -63.47
C ALA A 193 19.46 -25.18 -63.13
N GLU A 194 18.43 -25.83 -63.67
CA GLU A 194 18.21 -27.26 -63.47
C GLU A 194 19.42 -28.06 -63.95
N PRO A 195 19.96 -28.99 -63.14
CA PRO A 195 21.01 -29.88 -63.59
C PRO A 195 20.46 -30.83 -64.67
N LYS A 196 21.20 -30.92 -65.79
CA LYS A 196 20.93 -31.84 -66.90
C LYS A 196 21.22 -33.29 -66.53
#